data_AF-A0A2E6Z0B3-F1
#
_entry.id   AF-A0A2E6Z0B3-F1
#
_cell.length_a   1.000
_cell.length_b   1.000
_cell.length_c   1.000
_cell.angle_alpha   90.00
_cell.angle_beta   90.00
_cell.angle_gamma   90.00
#
_symmetry.space_group_name_H-M   'P 1'
#
loop_
_entity.id
_entity.type
_entity.pdbx_description
1 polymer ?
#
loop_
_entity_poly.entity_id
_entity_poly.type
_entity_poly.pdbx_seq_one_letter_code
_entity_poly.pdbx_strand_id
1 'polypeptide(L)'
;MPKRFRGKITDTERTIITWILKYLKSVENETSTGMFGQNWEQMLIPWLPREIFGINEKKELQKFSRTLKSLEDKGYIIRKRERKRSPTSYITVTNDGLLIAKTWSRIFETGEDGEFKFYEDLEYGAERQDTDMNDLWEPEEDSN
;
A
#
# COMPACT_ATOMS: atom_id res chain seq x y z
N MET A 1 9.04 -12.77 17.09
CA MET A 1 7.98 -12.20 16.22
C MET A 1 8.14 -10.69 16.23
N PRO A 2 8.25 -10.01 15.07
CA PRO A 2 8.28 -8.55 15.09
C PRO A 2 6.93 -8.08 15.65
N LYS A 3 6.97 -7.15 16.61
CA LYS A 3 5.77 -6.59 17.23
C LYS A 3 4.95 -5.94 16.13
N ARG A 4 3.81 -6.54 15.76
CA ARG A 4 2.75 -5.94 14.94
C ARG A 4 2.14 -4.79 15.73
N PHE A 5 2.84 -3.67 15.86
CA PHE A 5 2.24 -2.47 16.42
C PHE A 5 1.44 -1.81 15.31
N ARG A 6 0.23 -2.32 15.11
CA ARG A 6 -0.78 -1.78 14.21
C ARG A 6 -1.71 -0.91 15.05
N GLY A 7 -2.25 0.15 14.45
CA GLY A 7 -2.81 1.26 15.20
C GLY A 7 -3.54 2.21 14.29
N LYS A 8 -3.85 3.42 14.77
CA LYS A 8 -4.64 4.38 13.99
C LYS A 8 -3.91 4.77 12.69
N ILE A 9 -4.67 4.84 11.61
CA ILE A 9 -4.17 5.30 10.31
C ILE A 9 -4.30 6.81 10.24
N THR A 10 -3.18 7.49 10.00
CA THR A 10 -3.16 8.96 9.85
C THR A 10 -3.45 9.37 8.40
N ASP A 11 -3.95 10.58 8.19
CA ASP A 11 -4.23 11.09 6.84
C ASP A 11 -2.99 11.07 5.94
N THR A 12 -1.82 11.37 6.49
CA THR A 12 -0.56 11.32 5.74
C THR A 12 -0.18 9.89 5.38
N GLU A 13 -0.47 8.90 6.22
CA GLU A 13 -0.28 7.48 5.85
C GLU A 13 -1.21 7.10 4.70
N ARG A 14 -2.49 7.50 4.77
CA ARG A 14 -3.48 7.30 3.71
C ARG A 14 -2.99 7.90 2.39
N THR A 15 -2.53 9.15 2.40
CA THR A 15 -1.98 9.82 1.21
C THR A 15 -0.81 9.04 0.59
N ILE A 16 0.13 8.57 1.40
CA ILE A 16 1.30 7.82 0.92
C ILE A 16 0.89 6.47 0.34
N ILE A 17 0.03 5.73 1.05
CA ILE A 17 -0.47 4.41 0.64
C ILE A 17 -1.22 4.50 -0.70
N THR A 18 -2.14 5.47 -0.83
CA THR A 18 -2.87 5.70 -2.08
C THR A 18 -1.93 6.08 -3.23
N TRP A 19 -0.91 6.90 -2.97
CA TRP A 19 0.07 7.26 -3.99
C TRP A 19 0.88 6.05 -4.46
N ILE A 20 1.36 5.21 -3.53
CA ILE A 20 2.08 3.99 -3.85
C ILE A 20 1.26 3.12 -4.80
N LEU A 21 -0.01 2.87 -4.50
CA LEU A 21 -0.85 2.04 -5.38
C LEU A 21 -1.03 2.65 -6.77
N LYS A 22 -1.24 3.96 -6.86
CA LYS A 22 -1.35 4.66 -8.15
C LYS A 22 -0.07 4.53 -8.97
N TYR A 23 1.09 4.66 -8.31
CA TYR A 23 2.38 4.46 -8.95
C TYR A 23 2.53 3.03 -9.48
N LEU A 24 2.21 2.02 -8.67
CA LEU A 24 2.27 0.61 -9.08
C LEU A 24 1.36 0.33 -10.28
N LYS A 25 0.10 0.80 -10.26
CA LYS A 25 -0.85 0.67 -11.38
C LYS A 25 -0.34 1.37 -12.65
N SER A 26 0.30 2.53 -12.52
CA SER A 26 0.88 3.26 -13.66
C SER A 26 1.98 2.44 -14.33
N VAL A 27 2.89 1.87 -13.52
CA VAL A 27 3.99 1.07 -14.06
C VAL A 27 3.49 -0.26 -14.64
N GLU A 28 2.48 -0.88 -14.02
CA GLU A 28 1.81 -2.06 -14.59
C GLU A 28 1.29 -1.78 -16.00
N ASN A 29 0.54 -0.70 -16.19
CA ASN A 29 -0.02 -0.30 -17.48
C ASN A 29 1.06 -0.01 -18.54
N GLU A 30 2.20 0.58 -18.15
CA GLU A 30 3.34 0.84 -19.05
C GLU A 30 4.07 -0.45 -19.47
N THR A 31 4.09 -1.47 -18.61
CA THR A 31 4.78 -2.76 -18.84
C THR A 31 3.93 -3.84 -19.52
N SER A 32 2.74 -3.49 -20.01
CA SER A 32 1.89 -4.34 -20.88
C SER A 32 2.60 -4.91 -22.12
N THR A 33 3.84 -4.49 -22.38
CA THR A 33 4.81 -5.17 -23.26
C THR A 33 5.77 -6.06 -22.44
N GLY A 34 5.26 -7.19 -21.93
CA GLY A 34 6.08 -8.39 -21.79
C GLY A 34 6.88 -8.64 -20.51
N MET A 35 6.53 -8.09 -19.34
CA MET A 35 7.09 -8.54 -18.06
C MET A 35 6.01 -9.19 -17.18
N PHE A 36 5.61 -10.41 -17.56
CA PHE A 36 4.79 -11.29 -16.72
C PHE A 36 5.52 -11.57 -15.39
N GLY A 37 4.88 -11.23 -14.26
CA GLY A 37 5.35 -11.57 -12.91
C GLY A 37 6.14 -10.48 -12.20
N GLN A 38 5.60 -9.25 -12.11
CA GLN A 38 6.24 -8.18 -11.34
C GLN A 38 6.39 -8.59 -9.87
N ASN A 39 7.62 -8.84 -9.45
CA ASN A 39 7.98 -9.08 -8.07
C ASN A 39 8.02 -7.71 -7.37
N TRP A 40 6.87 -7.21 -6.92
CA TRP A 40 6.70 -5.86 -6.34
C TRP A 40 7.69 -5.59 -5.18
N GLU A 41 8.10 -6.65 -4.48
CA GLU A 41 9.11 -6.60 -3.42
C GLU A 41 10.51 -6.19 -3.92
N GLN A 42 10.79 -6.41 -5.21
CA GLN A 42 12.05 -6.07 -5.89
C GLN A 42 11.97 -4.73 -6.63
N MET A 43 10.77 -4.16 -6.76
CA MET A 43 10.56 -2.90 -7.47
C MET A 43 11.02 -1.70 -6.63
N LEU A 44 12.02 -0.98 -7.14
CA LEU A 44 12.53 0.24 -6.51
C LEU A 44 11.69 1.45 -6.94
N ILE A 45 10.84 1.94 -6.04
CA ILE A 45 10.04 3.15 -6.25
C ILE A 45 10.87 4.37 -5.80
N PRO A 46 11.16 5.35 -6.68
CA PRO A 46 11.82 6.58 -6.26
C PRO A 46 10.99 7.36 -5.23
N TRP A 47 11.63 7.77 -4.14
CA TRP A 47 10.99 8.53 -3.06
C TRP A 47 11.50 9.97 -3.01
N LEU A 48 10.73 10.86 -3.65
CA LEU A 48 11.00 12.29 -3.75
C LEU A 48 9.76 13.08 -3.32
N PRO A 49 9.47 13.20 -2.01
CA PRO A 49 8.20 13.73 -1.53
C PRO A 49 7.91 15.18 -1.95
N ARG A 50 8.96 15.96 -2.25
CA ARG A 50 8.83 17.31 -2.82
C ARG A 50 8.17 17.26 -4.21
N GLU A 51 8.66 16.38 -5.07
CA GLU A 51 8.19 16.25 -6.45
C GLU A 51 6.85 15.49 -6.50
N ILE A 52 6.71 14.47 -5.66
CA ILE A 52 5.53 13.61 -5.62
C ILE A 52 4.30 14.36 -5.10
N PHE A 53 4.44 15.13 -4.02
CA PHE A 53 3.33 15.74 -3.30
C PHE A 53 3.32 17.28 -3.37
N GLY A 54 4.25 17.90 -4.10
CA GLY A 54 4.35 19.36 -4.21
C GLY A 54 4.76 20.06 -2.90
N ILE A 55 5.40 19.34 -1.98
CA ILE A 55 5.71 19.86 -0.64
C ILE A 55 6.96 20.73 -0.67
N ASN A 56 6.80 22.02 -0.42
CA ASN A 56 7.92 22.97 -0.30
C ASN A 56 8.30 23.26 1.17
N GLU A 57 7.39 23.05 2.11
CA GLU A 57 7.63 23.34 3.52
C GLU A 57 8.47 22.28 4.23
N LYS A 58 9.50 22.72 4.96
CA LYS A 58 10.39 21.83 5.73
C LYS A 58 9.64 21.00 6.78
N LYS A 59 8.63 21.57 7.44
CA LYS A 59 7.84 20.91 8.48
C LYS A 59 7.02 19.75 7.92
N GLU A 60 6.41 19.94 6.75
CA GLU A 60 5.67 18.92 6.05
C GLU A 60 6.58 17.80 5.53
N LEU A 61 7.76 18.14 4.99
CA LEU A 61 8.76 17.13 4.61
C LEU A 61 9.20 16.27 5.80
N GLN A 62 9.35 16.87 6.98
CA GLN A 62 9.63 16.12 8.21
C GLN A 62 8.46 15.22 8.61
N LYS A 63 7.22 15.69 8.44
CA LYS A 63 6.01 14.88 8.68
C LYS A 63 6.03 13.64 7.78
N PHE A 64 6.18 13.81 6.47
CA PHE A 64 6.26 12.70 5.50
C PHE A 64 7.41 11.74 5.79
N SER A 65 8.58 12.24 6.19
CA SER A 65 9.72 11.39 6.57
C SER A 65 9.43 10.54 7.81
N ARG A 66 8.78 11.11 8.84
CA ARG A 66 8.33 10.39 10.03
C ARG A 66 7.25 9.37 9.69
N THR A 67 6.30 9.75 8.84
CA THR A 67 5.24 8.85 8.37
C THR A 67 5.79 7.68 7.58
N LEU A 68 6.76 7.92 6.70
CA LEU A 68 7.44 6.86 5.96
C LEU A 68 8.17 5.90 6.91
N LYS A 69 8.77 6.43 7.98
CA LYS A 69 9.35 5.58 9.03
C LYS A 69 8.28 4.74 9.74
N SER A 70 7.12 5.33 10.08
CA SER A 70 5.99 4.62 10.67
C SER A 70 5.53 3.44 9.78
N LEU A 71 5.39 3.67 8.48
CA LEU A 71 5.02 2.62 7.52
C LEU A 71 6.07 1.50 7.42
N GLU A 72 7.37 1.84 7.52
CA GLU A 72 8.44 0.85 7.57
C GLU A 72 8.43 0.06 8.89
N ASP A 73 8.28 0.74 10.03
CA ASP A 73 8.22 0.10 11.36
C ASP A 73 7.00 -0.84 11.49
N LYS A 74 5.90 -0.54 10.77
CA LYS A 74 4.71 -1.40 10.65
C LYS A 74 4.88 -2.57 9.68
N GLY A 75 5.97 -2.58 8.90
CA GLY A 75 6.30 -3.64 7.95
C GLY A 75 5.63 -3.52 6.59
N TYR A 76 5.03 -2.37 6.24
CA TYR A 76 4.34 -2.21 4.95
C TYR A 76 5.27 -1.85 3.80
N ILE A 77 6.35 -1.13 4.10
CA ILE A 77 7.35 -0.75 3.11
C ILE A 77 8.75 -1.05 3.63
N ILE A 78 9.72 -1.11 2.73
CA ILE A 78 11.13 -1.22 3.07
C ILE A 78 11.85 -0.07 2.38
N ARG A 79 12.62 0.73 3.13
CA ARG A 79 13.44 1.77 2.54
C ARG A 79 14.72 1.17 1.98
N LYS A 80 15.02 1.50 0.73
CA LYS A 80 16.25 1.15 0.06
C LYS A 80 17.06 2.41 -0.19
N ARG A 81 18.37 2.31 0.05
CA ARG A 81 19.32 3.37 -0.31
C ARG A 81 20.42 2.73 -1.12
N GLU A 82 20.74 3.36 -2.24
CA GLU A 82 21.85 2.93 -3.08
C GLU A 82 23.20 3.02 -2.34
N ARG A 83 23.36 4.04 -1.46
CA ARG A 83 24.51 4.23 -0.57
C ARG A 83 24.10 4.90 0.74
N LYS A 84 24.90 4.75 1.82
CA LYS A 84 24.66 5.39 3.14
C LYS A 84 24.41 6.90 3.07
N ARG A 85 24.92 7.61 2.05
CA ARG A 85 24.77 9.05 1.81
C ARG A 85 24.20 9.40 0.42
N SER A 86 23.46 8.51 -0.23
CA SER A 86 22.84 8.84 -1.53
C SER A 86 21.72 9.88 -1.36
N PRO A 87 21.61 10.88 -2.26
CA PRO A 87 20.47 11.80 -2.28
C PRO A 87 19.17 11.09 -2.67
N THR A 88 19.27 9.98 -3.42
CA THR A 88 18.12 9.22 -3.89
C THR A 88 17.72 8.19 -2.84
N SER A 89 16.50 8.33 -2.34
CA SER A 89 15.85 7.33 -1.49
C SER A 89 14.89 6.53 -2.35
N TYR A 90 14.90 5.22 -2.20
CA TYR A 90 13.94 4.33 -2.83
C TYR A 90 13.11 3.63 -1.76
N ILE A 91 11.93 3.18 -2.14
CA ILE A 91 11.10 2.29 -1.31
C ILE A 91 10.72 1.07 -2.13
N THR A 92 10.61 -0.07 -1.46
CA THR A 92 9.93 -1.26 -1.98
C THR A 92 8.70 -1.51 -1.11
N VAL A 93 7.67 -2.14 -1.68
CA VAL A 93 6.43 -2.45 -0.98
C VAL A 93 6.47 -3.93 -0.58
N THR A 94 6.00 -4.25 0.62
CA THR A 94 5.84 -5.64 1.07
C THR A 94 4.48 -6.20 0.65
N ASN A 95 4.26 -7.51 0.75
CA ASN A 95 2.92 -8.08 0.50
C ASN A 95 1.85 -7.48 1.41
N ASP A 96 2.14 -7.33 2.70
CA ASP A 96 1.24 -6.66 3.66
C ASP A 96 0.95 -5.22 3.24
N GLY A 97 1.96 -4.47 2.78
CA GLY A 97 1.79 -3.10 2.32
C GLY A 97 0.96 -2.99 1.04
N LEU A 98 1.14 -3.94 0.11
CA LEU A 98 0.36 -4.00 -1.12
C LEU A 98 -1.10 -4.33 -0.83
N LEU A 99 -1.33 -5.29 0.06
CA LEU A 99 -2.67 -5.69 0.51
C LEU A 99 -3.41 -4.50 1.12
N ILE A 100 -2.78 -3.83 2.09
CA ILE A 100 -3.32 -2.62 2.72
C ILE A 100 -3.62 -1.52 1.69
N ALA A 101 -2.73 -1.31 0.73
CA ALA A 101 -2.91 -0.29 -0.29
C ALA A 101 -4.12 -0.58 -1.19
N LYS A 102 -4.30 -1.83 -1.59
CA LYS A 102 -5.46 -2.28 -2.38
C LYS A 102 -6.77 -2.12 -1.61
N THR A 103 -6.82 -2.61 -0.37
CA THR A 103 -8.02 -2.49 0.48
C THR A 103 -8.37 -1.03 0.71
N TRP A 104 -7.39 -0.18 0.99
CA TRP A 104 -7.59 1.26 1.17
C TRP A 104 -8.17 1.94 -0.07
N SER A 105 -7.64 1.62 -1.26
CA SER A 105 -8.16 2.17 -2.53
C SER A 105 -9.62 1.81 -2.75
N ARG A 106 -9.98 0.55 -2.47
CA ARG A 106 -11.36 0.09 -2.60
C ARG A 106 -12.29 0.83 -1.65
N ILE A 107 -11.93 0.94 -0.38
CA ILE A 107 -12.71 1.69 0.62
C ILE A 107 -12.91 3.14 0.21
N PHE A 108 -11.88 3.77 -0.33
CA PHE A 108 -11.96 5.13 -0.85
C PHE A 108 -12.91 5.22 -2.06
N GLU A 109 -12.91 4.21 -2.94
CA GLU A 109 -13.79 4.12 -4.10
C GLU A 109 -15.26 3.80 -3.71
N THR A 110 -15.49 3.02 -2.65
CA THR A 110 -16.83 2.67 -2.15
C THR A 110 -17.42 3.72 -1.20
N GLY A 111 -16.61 4.65 -0.69
CA GLY A 111 -17.05 5.68 0.25
C GLY A 111 -17.22 5.17 1.69
N GLU A 112 -16.63 4.03 2.03
CA GLU A 112 -16.70 3.38 3.34
C GLU A 112 -15.55 3.83 4.26
N ASP A 113 -14.88 4.95 3.94
CA ASP A 113 -13.67 5.43 4.63
C ASP A 113 -13.89 5.72 6.13
N GLY A 114 -15.14 5.97 6.53
CA GLY A 114 -15.57 6.13 7.92
C GLY A 114 -15.55 4.84 8.75
N GLU A 115 -15.61 3.67 8.11
CA GLU A 115 -15.67 2.36 8.76
C GLU A 115 -14.27 1.82 9.14
N PHE A 116 -13.23 2.26 8.44
CA PHE A 116 -11.86 1.76 8.60
C PHE A 116 -10.94 2.82 9.21
N LYS A 117 -10.69 2.70 10.52
CA LYS A 117 -9.89 3.69 11.30
C LYS A 117 -8.53 3.14 11.71
N PHE A 118 -8.39 1.82 11.74
CA PHE A 118 -7.20 1.10 12.18
C PHE A 118 -6.65 0.21 11.06
N TYR A 119 -5.34 -0.07 11.12
CA TYR A 119 -4.71 -0.98 10.16
C TYR A 119 -5.25 -2.41 10.26
N GLU A 120 -5.65 -2.82 11.45
CA GLU A 120 -6.32 -4.09 11.72
C GLU A 120 -7.65 -4.20 10.99
N ASP A 121 -8.43 -3.11 10.92
CA ASP A 121 -9.68 -3.08 10.17
C ASP A 121 -9.42 -3.34 8.68
N LEU A 122 -8.34 -2.75 8.13
CA LEU A 122 -7.96 -2.94 6.74
C LEU A 122 -7.45 -4.34 6.46
N GLU A 123 -6.72 -4.95 7.39
CA GLU A 123 -6.20 -6.31 7.23
C GLU A 123 -7.34 -7.31 7.29
N TYR A 124 -8.26 -7.15 8.23
CA TYR A 124 -9.45 -7.98 8.31
C TYR A 124 -10.38 -7.76 7.10
N GLY A 125 -10.51 -6.53 6.62
CA GLY A 125 -11.18 -6.21 5.37
C GLY A 125 -10.51 -6.86 4.15
N ALA A 126 -9.19 -7.04 4.17
CA ALA A 126 -8.45 -7.79 3.16
C ALA A 126 -8.66 -9.30 3.27
N GLU A 127 -8.58 -9.87 4.48
CA GLU A 127 -8.81 -11.30 4.74
C GLU A 127 -10.20 -11.73 4.28
N ARG A 128 -11.23 -10.88 4.45
CA ARG A 128 -12.58 -11.10 3.92
C ARG A 128 -12.64 -11.23 2.40
N GLN A 129 -11.75 -10.55 1.67
CA GLN A 129 -11.71 -10.61 0.21
C GLN A 129 -11.06 -11.89 -0.31
N ASP A 130 -10.09 -12.44 0.42
CA ASP A 130 -9.49 -13.73 0.08
C ASP A 130 -10.46 -14.89 0.34
N THR A 131 -11.44 -14.71 1.23
CA THR A 131 -12.53 -15.68 1.47
C THR A 131 -13.69 -15.62 0.47
N ASP A 132 -13.88 -14.51 -0.26
CA ASP A 132 -14.98 -14.35 -1.24
C ASP A 132 -14.78 -15.14 -2.55
N MET A 133 -13.71 -15.94 -2.67
CA MET A 133 -13.42 -16.77 -3.85
C MET A 133 -13.79 -18.26 -3.68
N ASN A 134 -14.46 -18.66 -2.59
CA ASN A 134 -14.84 -20.06 -2.36
C ASN A 134 -16.32 -20.30 -2.05
N ASP A 135 -17.19 -19.29 -2.09
CA ASP A 135 -18.62 -19.55 -2.23
C ASP A 135 -18.89 -19.94 -3.69
N LEU A 136 -18.62 -21.22 -3.94
CA LEU A 136 -19.12 -22.03 -5.04
C LEU A 136 -20.56 -21.59 -5.32
N TRP A 137 -20.79 -21.06 -6.52
CA TRP A 137 -22.08 -21.23 -7.17
C TRP A 137 -22.29 -22.74 -7.28
N GLU A 138 -22.94 -23.35 -6.28
CA GLU A 138 -23.60 -24.62 -6.51
C GLU A 138 -24.71 -24.31 -7.52
N PRO A 139 -24.65 -24.84 -8.76
CA PRO A 139 -25.83 -24.79 -9.60
C PRO A 139 -26.92 -25.51 -8.82
N GLU A 140 -28.07 -24.85 -8.62
CA GLU A 140 -29.24 -25.51 -8.05
C GLU A 140 -29.48 -26.78 -8.87
N GLU A 141 -29.16 -27.94 -8.29
CA GLU A 141 -29.50 -29.21 -8.89
C GLU A 141 -31.02 -29.27 -8.97
N ASP A 142 -31.52 -29.29 -10.21
CA ASP A 142 -32.90 -29.57 -10.56
C ASP A 142 -33.42 -30.75 -9.71
N SER A 143 -34.19 -30.40 -8.68
CA SER A 143 -34.87 -31.38 -7.84
C SER A 143 -36.26 -31.61 -8.43
N ASN A 144 -36.32 -32.61 -9.31
CA ASN A 144 -37.48 -33.40 -9.78
C ASN A 144 -38.90 -32.89 -9.48
#